data_AF-A0A356X205-F1
#
_entry.id   AF-A0A356X205-F1
#
_cell.length_a   1.000
_cell.length_b   1.000
_cell.length_c   1.000
_cell.angle_alpha   90.00
_cell.angle_beta   90.00
_cell.angle_gamma   90.00
#
_symmetry.space_group_name_H-M   'P 1'
#
loop_
_entity.id
_entity.type
_entity.pdbx_description
1 polymer ?
#
loop_
_entity_poly.entity_id
_entity_poly.type
_entity_poly.pdbx_seq_one_letter_code
_entity_poly.pdbx_strand_id
1 'polypeptide(L)'
;MKTFLLTISALLFSIISLEAQSTNTLYAKIDLSDPIKAGWFNPDEEIAGLRGDQQPLDWGATFEAIDTDGDSIYQAAIPFSFRSDSLIVSLKIKIDGTNNPDDGWQAGRNHTVHIHKNQENSFLLKWSDDAPTPPSTITGQVEIFRDFPSEELTDRDLYIYLPPGYQESQLSYPVLYMHDGQNLFDAAAAGQEWQADEAAQELIKA
;
A
#
# COMPACT_ATOMS: atom_id res chain seq x y z
N MET A 1 -2.19 41.04 46.23
CA MET A 1 -2.52 41.17 44.79
C MET A 1 -1.88 40.03 44.05
N LYS A 2 -2.66 39.03 43.63
CA LYS A 2 -2.20 37.91 42.79
C LYS A 2 -2.46 38.29 41.33
N THR A 3 -1.39 38.40 40.55
CA THR A 3 -1.44 38.71 39.13
C THR A 3 -1.72 37.41 38.37
N PHE A 4 -2.90 37.32 37.75
CA PHE A 4 -3.23 36.32 36.73
C PHE A 4 -2.55 36.75 35.42
N LEU A 5 -1.65 35.92 34.87
CA LEU A 5 -1.32 35.99 33.45
C LEU A 5 -2.17 34.96 32.71
N LEU A 6 -3.01 35.46 31.80
CA LEU A 6 -3.75 34.68 30.82
C LEU A 6 -2.77 33.90 29.93
N THR A 7 -2.93 32.59 29.90
CA THR A 7 -2.49 31.75 28.78
C THR A 7 -3.29 32.10 27.54
N ILE A 8 -2.60 32.50 26.47
CA ILE A 8 -3.18 32.62 25.13
C ILE A 8 -3.48 31.19 24.67
N SER A 9 -4.74 30.78 24.84
CA SER A 9 -5.29 29.55 24.28
C SER A 9 -5.23 29.65 22.76
N ALA A 10 -4.62 28.65 22.12
CA ALA A 10 -4.57 28.50 20.68
C ALA A 10 -5.99 28.60 20.09
N LEU A 11 -6.12 29.46 19.09
CA LEU A 11 -7.36 29.77 18.41
C LEU A 11 -7.73 28.61 17.49
N LEU A 12 -8.98 28.17 17.64
CA LEU A 12 -9.76 27.31 16.77
C LEU A 12 -9.28 27.22 15.30
N PHE A 13 -8.86 26.03 14.87
CA PHE A 13 -9.10 25.58 13.49
C PHE A 13 -10.52 25.01 13.41
N SER A 14 -11.51 25.88 13.54
CA SER A 14 -12.88 25.63 13.07
C SER A 14 -13.20 26.65 11.99
N ILE A 15 -12.35 26.67 10.98
CA ILE A 15 -12.61 27.30 9.68
C ILE A 15 -11.83 26.43 8.70
N ILE A 16 -12.45 25.39 8.12
CA ILE A 16 -12.05 25.04 6.75
C ILE A 16 -12.55 26.23 5.94
N SER A 17 -11.68 27.23 5.86
CA SER A 17 -11.83 28.31 4.89
C SER A 17 -11.99 27.64 3.55
N LEU A 18 -12.72 28.32 2.68
CA LEU A 18 -12.77 28.09 1.24
C LEU A 18 -11.38 28.35 0.61
N GLU A 19 -10.30 27.81 1.20
CA GLU A 19 -9.01 27.70 0.54
C GLU A 19 -9.22 26.72 -0.60
N ALA A 20 -8.99 27.20 -1.82
CA ALA A 20 -9.12 26.41 -3.02
C ALA A 20 -8.39 25.08 -2.81
N GLN A 21 -9.16 24.00 -2.75
CA GLN A 21 -8.67 22.65 -2.65
C GLN A 21 -7.57 22.50 -3.71
N SER A 22 -6.32 22.35 -3.26
CA SER A 22 -5.18 22.36 -4.18
C SER A 22 -5.38 21.25 -5.20
N THR A 23 -5.35 21.62 -6.48
CA THR A 23 -5.82 20.76 -7.56
C THR A 23 -4.82 19.64 -7.92
N ASN A 24 -3.69 19.56 -7.21
CA ASN A 24 -2.68 18.51 -7.30
C ASN A 24 -2.51 17.77 -5.96
N THR A 25 -3.54 17.78 -5.11
CA THR A 25 -3.52 17.16 -3.78
C THR A 25 -4.52 16.02 -3.71
N LEU A 26 -4.11 14.90 -3.12
CA LEU A 26 -4.98 13.79 -2.76
C LEU A 26 -5.52 14.02 -1.34
N TYR A 27 -6.84 14.09 -1.21
CA TYR A 27 -7.52 14.19 0.08
C TYR A 27 -7.99 12.80 0.50
N ALA A 28 -7.22 12.19 1.38
CA ALA A 28 -7.51 10.87 1.92
C ALA A 28 -8.36 10.99 3.19
N LYS A 29 -9.40 10.17 3.29
CA LYS A 29 -10.08 9.86 4.54
C LYS A 29 -9.80 8.41 4.90
N ILE A 30 -9.45 8.17 6.16
CA ILE A 30 -9.08 6.86 6.68
C ILE A 30 -10.01 6.54 7.85
N ASP A 31 -10.85 5.53 7.71
CA ASP A 31 -11.72 5.05 8.79
C ASP A 31 -10.96 4.06 9.66
N LEU A 32 -10.60 4.52 10.86
CA LEU A 32 -9.89 3.75 11.88
C LEU A 32 -10.80 3.37 13.06
N SER A 33 -12.12 3.36 12.85
CA SER A 33 -13.07 2.97 13.91
C SER A 33 -12.85 1.55 14.41
N ASP A 34 -12.50 0.60 13.53
CA ASP A 34 -12.23 -0.79 13.88
C ASP A 34 -11.01 -0.98 14.82
N PRO A 35 -9.80 -0.49 14.50
CA PRO A 35 -8.64 -0.63 15.38
C PRO A 35 -8.81 0.11 16.72
N ILE A 36 -9.49 1.26 16.72
CA ILE A 36 -9.85 1.99 17.96
C ILE A 36 -10.80 1.14 18.81
N LYS A 37 -11.88 0.60 18.21
CA LYS A 37 -12.85 -0.24 18.91
C LYS A 37 -12.22 -1.56 19.42
N ALA A 38 -11.25 -2.10 18.69
CA ALA A 38 -10.49 -3.27 19.11
C ALA A 38 -9.51 -2.95 20.25
N GLY A 39 -9.22 -1.68 20.52
CA GLY A 39 -8.46 -1.21 21.66
C GLY A 39 -6.94 -1.41 21.56
N TRP A 40 -6.42 -1.66 20.35
CA TRP A 40 -4.97 -1.79 20.13
C TRP A 40 -4.33 -0.55 19.51
N PHE A 41 -5.12 0.33 18.86
CA PHE A 41 -4.65 1.64 18.40
C PHE A 41 -4.96 2.72 19.44
N ASN A 42 -3.94 3.45 19.89
CA ASN A 42 -4.02 4.60 20.77
C ASN A 42 -3.74 5.92 20.01
N PRO A 43 -4.78 6.70 19.68
CA PRO A 43 -4.65 7.98 18.98
C PRO A 43 -3.78 9.04 19.66
N ASP A 44 -3.60 8.95 20.98
CA ASP A 44 -2.83 9.95 21.76
C ASP A 44 -1.31 9.67 21.74
N GLU A 45 -0.90 8.46 21.35
CA GLU A 45 0.48 8.00 21.44
C GLU A 45 1.05 7.50 20.10
N GLU A 46 0.19 7.16 19.14
CA GLU A 46 0.55 6.52 17.88
C GLU A 46 0.18 7.36 16.67
N ILE A 47 0.95 7.20 15.59
CA ILE A 47 0.78 7.95 14.36
C ILE A 47 0.11 7.05 13.33
N ALA A 48 -1.09 7.44 12.87
CA ALA A 48 -1.77 6.74 11.79
C ALA A 48 -1.74 7.56 10.50
N GLY A 49 -1.70 6.88 9.36
CA GLY A 49 -1.68 7.56 8.08
C GLY A 49 -1.47 6.63 6.91
N LEU A 50 -0.84 7.16 5.86
CA LEU A 50 -0.60 6.43 4.61
C LEU A 50 0.91 6.32 4.32
N ARG A 51 1.29 5.17 3.79
CA ARG A 51 2.58 4.93 3.14
C ARG A 51 2.34 4.52 1.69
N GLY A 52 3.31 4.76 0.80
CA GLY A 52 3.10 4.57 -0.62
C GLY A 52 4.36 4.71 -1.48
N ASP A 53 4.20 4.46 -2.78
CA ASP A 53 5.28 4.37 -3.76
C ASP A 53 5.64 5.70 -4.45
N GLN A 54 4.75 6.70 -4.40
CA GLN A 54 4.94 8.01 -5.01
C GLN A 54 5.18 9.09 -3.96
N GLN A 55 6.25 9.87 -4.11
CA GLN A 55 6.49 11.02 -3.24
C GLN A 55 5.31 12.00 -3.26
N PRO A 56 4.88 12.52 -2.09
CA PRO A 56 5.61 12.52 -0.82
C PRO A 56 5.35 11.29 0.07
N LEU A 57 4.58 10.31 -0.39
CA LEU A 57 4.48 9.03 0.33
C LEU A 57 5.79 8.25 0.21
N ASP A 58 6.07 7.46 1.24
CA ASP A 58 7.27 6.63 1.33
C ASP A 58 6.93 5.34 2.10
N TRP A 59 7.41 4.18 1.65
CA TRP A 59 7.15 2.91 2.35
C TRP A 59 7.85 2.80 3.71
N GLY A 60 8.88 3.60 3.95
CA GLY A 60 9.64 3.70 5.19
C GLY A 60 9.12 4.74 6.19
N ALA A 61 8.23 5.66 5.79
CA ALA A 61 7.74 6.73 6.67
C ALA A 61 6.26 7.06 6.44
N THR A 62 5.50 7.16 7.53
CA THR A 62 4.06 7.44 7.48
C THR A 62 3.80 8.91 7.20
N PHE A 63 3.02 9.18 6.16
CA PHE A 63 2.38 10.47 5.97
C PHE A 63 1.16 10.54 6.89
N GLU A 64 1.27 11.31 7.96
CA GLU A 64 0.28 11.40 9.03
C GLU A 64 -1.08 11.87 8.53
N ALA A 65 -2.12 11.20 9.00
CA ALA A 65 -3.51 11.61 8.90
C ALA A 65 -3.99 12.01 10.30
N ILE A 66 -4.90 12.99 10.38
CA ILE A 66 -5.34 13.55 11.66
C ILE A 66 -6.86 13.47 11.76
N ASP A 67 -7.36 13.00 12.90
CA ASP A 67 -8.77 13.10 13.28
C ASP A 67 -8.94 14.32 14.21
N THR A 68 -9.60 15.37 13.72
CA THR A 68 -9.78 16.63 14.47
C THR A 68 -11.09 16.73 15.22
N ASP A 69 -12.10 15.93 14.85
CA ASP A 69 -13.45 15.98 15.43
C ASP A 69 -13.78 14.75 16.30
N GLY A 70 -12.86 13.78 16.35
CA GLY A 70 -12.95 12.60 17.20
C GLY A 70 -13.94 11.56 16.67
N ASP A 71 -14.28 11.60 15.39
CA ASP A 71 -15.23 10.69 14.76
C ASP A 71 -14.59 9.39 14.25
N SER A 72 -13.29 9.20 14.50
CA SER A 72 -12.44 8.09 14.03
C SER A 72 -12.14 8.11 12.52
N ILE A 73 -12.45 9.19 11.82
CA ILE A 73 -12.11 9.40 10.41
C ILE A 73 -10.93 10.36 10.30
N TYR A 74 -9.76 9.78 10.08
CA TYR A 74 -8.50 10.50 9.96
C TYR A 74 -8.35 11.07 8.56
N GLN A 75 -7.84 12.30 8.45
CA GLN A 75 -7.76 13.02 7.18
C GLN A 75 -6.32 13.40 6.86
N ALA A 76 -5.90 13.21 5.60
CA ALA A 76 -4.61 13.64 5.09
C ALA A 76 -4.77 14.37 3.76
N ALA A 77 -4.05 15.49 3.61
CA ALA A 77 -3.94 16.24 2.36
C ALA A 77 -2.53 16.07 1.79
N ILE A 78 -2.38 15.20 0.79
CA ILE A 78 -1.09 14.73 0.28
C ILE A 78 -0.77 15.43 -1.05
N PRO A 79 0.17 16.37 -1.11
CA PRO A 79 0.45 17.14 -2.33
C PRO A 79 1.35 16.35 -3.28
N PHE A 80 0.90 16.11 -4.52
CA PHE A 80 1.68 15.40 -5.53
C PHE A 80 2.25 16.33 -6.61
N SER A 81 3.43 15.96 -7.12
CA SER A 81 4.01 16.60 -8.29
C SER A 81 3.73 15.77 -9.55
N PHE A 82 3.02 16.35 -10.50
CA PHE A 82 2.59 15.69 -11.72
C PHE A 82 3.58 15.92 -12.89
N ARG A 83 4.16 14.84 -13.41
CA ARG A 83 4.93 14.87 -14.68
C ARG A 83 4.05 14.70 -15.92
N SER A 84 2.88 14.08 -15.74
CA SER A 84 1.82 13.79 -16.73
C SER A 84 0.47 14.27 -16.22
N ASP A 85 -0.62 14.04 -16.96
CA ASP A 85 -1.97 14.44 -16.55
C ASP A 85 -2.53 13.61 -15.39
N SER A 86 -1.95 12.45 -15.12
CA SER A 86 -2.33 11.57 -14.02
C SER A 86 -1.13 10.85 -13.41
N LEU A 87 -1.35 10.31 -12.21
CA LEU A 87 -0.47 9.38 -11.51
C LEU A 87 -1.30 8.20 -11.01
N ILE A 88 -0.67 7.03 -10.99
CA ILE A 88 -1.16 5.87 -10.26
C ILE A 88 -0.33 5.78 -9.00
N VAL A 89 -0.98 5.78 -7.83
CA VAL A 89 -0.32 5.72 -6.52
C VAL A 89 -0.73 4.43 -5.84
N SER A 90 0.25 3.61 -5.50
CA SER A 90 0.11 2.45 -4.62
C SER A 90 0.31 2.91 -3.17
N LEU A 91 -0.65 2.62 -2.30
CA LEU A 91 -0.64 3.06 -0.91
C LEU A 91 -1.28 2.04 0.02
N LYS A 92 -1.01 2.18 1.32
CA LYS A 92 -1.61 1.36 2.37
C LYS A 92 -1.68 2.12 3.69
N ILE A 93 -2.65 1.77 4.55
CA ILE A 93 -2.69 2.33 5.90
C ILE A 93 -1.54 1.76 6.72
N LYS A 94 -0.88 2.64 7.47
CA LYS A 94 0.09 2.28 8.51
C LYS A 94 -0.24 3.01 9.82
N ILE A 95 -0.21 2.26 10.91
CA ILE A 95 -0.22 2.79 12.28
C ILE A 95 1.16 2.52 12.88
N ASP A 96 1.93 3.58 13.12
CA ASP A 96 3.25 3.51 13.75
C ASP A 96 3.13 3.56 15.26
N GLY A 97 3.62 2.51 15.90
CA GLY A 97 3.66 2.34 17.33
C GLY A 97 4.31 1.02 17.71
N THR A 98 4.05 0.53 18.92
CA THR A 98 4.72 -0.66 19.47
C THR A 98 3.74 -1.77 19.77
N ASN A 99 4.06 -3.00 19.35
CA ASN A 99 3.25 -4.21 19.56
C ASN A 99 1.89 -4.20 18.83
N ASN A 100 1.81 -3.51 17.70
CA ASN A 100 0.62 -3.51 16.87
C ASN A 100 0.47 -4.83 16.11
N PRO A 101 -0.78 -5.32 15.88
CA PRO A 101 -1.03 -6.42 14.96
C PRO A 101 -0.42 -6.13 13.59
N ASP A 102 0.28 -7.12 13.01
CA ASP A 102 0.97 -6.99 11.71
C ASP A 102 1.91 -5.77 11.64
N ASP A 103 2.58 -5.44 12.75
CA ASP A 103 3.42 -4.22 12.87
C ASP A 103 2.65 -2.92 12.54
N GLY A 104 1.33 -2.93 12.70
CA GLY A 104 0.43 -1.81 12.40
C GLY A 104 0.17 -1.60 10.91
N TRP A 105 0.57 -2.53 10.04
CA TRP A 105 0.11 -2.54 8.65
C TRP A 105 -1.35 -2.94 8.57
N GLN A 106 -2.09 -2.28 7.67
CA GLN A 106 -3.37 -2.81 7.21
C GLN A 106 -3.15 -4.22 6.66
N ALA A 107 -4.09 -5.13 6.89
CA ALA A 107 -4.03 -6.46 6.26
C ALA A 107 -4.20 -6.34 4.73
N GLY A 108 -3.83 -7.40 4.00
CA GLY A 108 -4.10 -7.50 2.56
C GLY A 108 -3.07 -6.80 1.66
N ARG A 109 -3.47 -6.50 0.42
CA ARG A 109 -2.62 -5.88 -0.62
C ARG A 109 -2.59 -4.36 -0.49
N ASN A 110 -1.67 -3.72 -1.23
CA ASN A 110 -1.69 -2.27 -1.40
C ASN A 110 -2.92 -1.85 -2.21
N HIS A 111 -3.49 -0.70 -1.87
CA HIS A 111 -4.55 -0.06 -2.64
C HIS A 111 -3.93 0.79 -3.75
N THR A 112 -4.62 0.86 -4.89
CA THR A 112 -4.20 1.68 -6.02
C THR A 112 -5.20 2.81 -6.23
N VAL A 113 -4.72 4.05 -6.20
CA VAL A 113 -5.55 5.24 -6.49
C VAL A 113 -5.03 5.95 -7.72
N HIS A 114 -5.96 6.33 -8.60
CA HIS A 114 -5.66 7.09 -9.81
C HIS A 114 -5.97 8.55 -9.54
N ILE A 115 -4.93 9.39 -9.49
CA ILE A 115 -5.06 10.82 -9.24
C ILE A 115 -4.76 11.61 -10.50
N HIS A 116 -5.48 12.72 -10.69
CA HIS A 116 -5.43 13.54 -11.89
C HIS A 116 -5.00 14.96 -11.55
N LYS A 117 -4.13 15.50 -12.38
CA LYS A 117 -3.66 16.88 -12.30
C LYS A 117 -4.83 17.83 -12.51
N ASN A 118 -4.87 18.90 -11.73
CA ASN A 118 -5.88 19.94 -11.84
C ASN A 118 -7.34 19.46 -11.61
N GLN A 119 -7.53 18.35 -10.89
CA GLN A 119 -8.84 17.79 -10.58
C GLN A 119 -8.99 17.57 -9.07
N GLU A 120 -10.24 17.37 -8.64
CA GLU A 120 -10.50 16.89 -7.30
C GLU A 120 -10.07 15.43 -7.19
N ASN A 121 -9.22 15.15 -6.20
CA ASN A 121 -8.78 13.80 -5.89
C ASN A 121 -9.12 13.51 -4.44
N SER A 122 -10.13 12.67 -4.21
CA SER A 122 -10.55 12.27 -2.87
C SER A 122 -10.90 10.79 -2.83
N PHE A 123 -10.63 10.15 -1.69
CA PHE A 123 -11.07 8.79 -1.43
C PHE A 123 -11.29 8.57 0.06
N LEU A 124 -12.10 7.55 0.35
CA LEU A 124 -12.27 7.00 1.68
C LEU A 124 -11.72 5.57 1.65
N LEU A 125 -10.87 5.24 2.61
CA LEU A 125 -10.35 3.91 2.82
C LEU A 125 -10.63 3.49 4.26
N LYS A 126 -11.19 2.32 4.46
CA LYS A 126 -11.43 1.76 5.78
C LYS A 126 -10.33 0.79 6.15
N TRP A 127 -10.06 0.66 7.45
CA TRP A 127 -9.14 -0.35 7.96
C TRP A 127 -9.45 -1.76 7.44
N SER A 128 -10.74 -2.11 7.38
CA SER A 128 -11.23 -3.42 6.93
C SER A 128 -11.30 -3.59 5.41
N ASP A 129 -11.00 -2.56 4.62
CA ASP A 129 -11.11 -2.65 3.16
C ASP A 129 -9.98 -3.53 2.61
N ASP A 130 -10.34 -4.43 1.70
CA ASP A 130 -9.39 -5.19 0.90
C ASP A 130 -9.26 -4.57 -0.50
N ALA A 131 -8.03 -4.41 -0.98
CA ALA A 131 -7.83 -4.04 -2.38
C ALA A 131 -8.35 -5.16 -3.30
N PRO A 132 -9.07 -4.83 -4.40
CA PRO A 132 -9.58 -5.83 -5.32
C PRO A 132 -8.45 -6.67 -5.92
N THR A 133 -8.69 -7.96 -6.13
CA THR A 133 -7.75 -8.83 -6.84
C THR A 133 -7.73 -8.43 -8.30
N PRO A 134 -6.61 -7.95 -8.87
CA PRO A 134 -6.54 -7.75 -10.31
C PRO A 134 -6.63 -9.13 -11.00
N PRO A 135 -7.02 -9.17 -12.29
CA PRO A 135 -6.96 -10.40 -13.06
C PRO A 135 -5.54 -10.98 -13.01
N SER A 136 -5.46 -12.32 -13.01
CA SER A 136 -4.16 -12.98 -13.11
C SER A 136 -3.49 -12.64 -14.44
N THR A 137 -2.21 -12.31 -14.37
CA THR A 137 -1.38 -11.90 -15.52
C THR A 137 -0.49 -13.03 -16.03
N ILE A 138 -0.41 -14.14 -15.29
CA ILE A 138 0.46 -15.29 -15.61
C ILE A 138 0.35 -15.68 -17.08
N THR A 139 1.51 -15.70 -17.71
CA THR A 139 1.76 -16.17 -19.07
C THR A 139 2.64 -17.43 -19.05
N GLY A 140 2.32 -18.40 -19.90
CA GLY A 140 3.07 -19.66 -19.97
C GLY A 140 2.71 -20.62 -18.84
N GLN A 141 3.68 -21.40 -18.37
CA GLN A 141 3.47 -22.41 -17.33
C GLN A 141 4.23 -22.03 -16.08
N VAL A 142 3.50 -21.65 -15.03
CA VAL A 142 4.04 -21.42 -13.69
C VAL A 142 3.51 -22.52 -12.77
N GLU A 143 4.41 -23.36 -12.25
CA GLU A 143 4.09 -24.39 -11.26
C GLU A 143 4.30 -23.85 -9.85
N ILE A 144 3.37 -24.16 -8.95
CA ILE A 144 3.40 -23.71 -7.56
C ILE A 144 3.51 -24.92 -6.64
N PHE A 145 4.62 -24.99 -5.91
CA PHE A 145 4.82 -25.96 -4.83
C PHE A 145 4.49 -25.27 -3.51
N ARG A 146 3.33 -25.62 -2.94
CA ARG A 146 2.85 -25.02 -1.70
C ARG A 146 3.57 -25.58 -0.49
N ASP A 147 3.76 -24.73 0.53
CA ASP A 147 4.30 -25.11 1.84
C ASP A 147 5.59 -25.94 1.72
N PHE A 148 6.51 -25.51 0.87
CA PHE A 148 7.77 -26.20 0.65
C PHE A 148 8.59 -26.15 1.95
N PRO A 149 8.97 -27.32 2.50
CA PRO A 149 9.60 -27.40 3.80
C PRO A 149 11.04 -26.89 3.75
N SER A 150 11.47 -26.21 4.80
CA SER A 150 12.86 -25.78 5.00
C SER A 150 13.33 -26.08 6.42
N GLU A 151 14.58 -26.51 6.57
CA GLU A 151 15.18 -26.74 7.89
C GLU A 151 15.57 -25.42 8.59
N GLU A 152 15.79 -24.36 7.81
CA GLU A 152 16.33 -23.09 8.28
C GLU A 152 15.30 -21.94 8.28
N LEU A 153 14.23 -22.08 7.49
CA LEU A 153 13.18 -21.07 7.33
C LEU A 153 11.81 -21.71 7.57
N THR A 154 10.82 -20.90 7.95
CA THR A 154 9.42 -21.33 7.91
C THR A 154 9.05 -21.73 6.49
N ASP A 155 8.15 -22.70 6.34
CA ASP A 155 7.62 -23.16 5.06
C ASP A 155 7.13 -21.98 4.18
N ARG A 156 7.35 -22.12 2.87
CA ARG A 156 7.07 -21.10 1.85
C ARG A 156 6.60 -21.75 0.56
N ASP A 157 5.83 -21.02 -0.21
CA ASP A 157 5.51 -21.43 -1.58
C ASP A 157 6.70 -21.20 -2.52
N LEU A 158 6.96 -22.16 -3.41
CA LEU A 158 7.89 -22.00 -4.53
C LEU A 158 7.12 -21.84 -5.84
N TYR A 159 7.53 -20.88 -6.64
CA TYR A 159 6.97 -20.58 -7.96
C TYR A 159 8.02 -20.87 -9.02
N ILE A 160 7.68 -21.70 -10.01
CA ILE A 160 8.60 -22.18 -11.04
C ILE A 160 8.00 -21.90 -12.42
N TYR A 161 8.57 -20.95 -13.15
CA TYR A 161 8.28 -20.78 -14.57
C TYR A 161 8.99 -21.84 -15.41
N LEU A 162 8.25 -22.51 -16.28
CA LEU A 162 8.76 -23.49 -17.24
C LEU A 162 8.69 -22.92 -18.66
N PRO A 163 9.79 -23.03 -19.45
CA PRO A 163 9.82 -22.51 -20.80
C PRO A 163 8.83 -23.26 -21.71
N PRO A 164 8.35 -22.65 -22.80
CA PRO A 164 7.47 -23.32 -23.76
C PRO A 164 8.09 -24.61 -24.30
N GLY A 165 7.31 -25.70 -24.32
CA GLY A 165 7.77 -27.00 -24.80
C GLY A 165 8.58 -27.81 -23.77
N TYR A 166 8.64 -27.37 -22.50
CA TYR A 166 9.43 -28.04 -21.47
C TYR A 166 9.01 -29.51 -21.26
N GLN A 167 7.71 -29.78 -21.22
CA GLN A 167 7.18 -31.13 -20.94
C GLN A 167 7.45 -32.13 -22.07
N GLU A 168 7.57 -31.65 -23.31
CA GLU A 168 7.84 -32.46 -24.49
C GLU A 168 9.34 -32.66 -24.76
N SER A 169 10.19 -31.92 -24.03
CA SER A 169 11.63 -31.93 -24.17
C SER A 169 12.29 -32.97 -23.25
N GLN A 170 13.47 -33.43 -23.63
CA GLN A 170 14.39 -34.20 -22.75
C GLN A 170 15.65 -33.38 -22.43
N LEU A 171 15.67 -32.10 -22.82
CA LEU A 171 16.79 -31.20 -22.58
C LEU A 171 16.81 -30.75 -21.12
N SER A 172 18.02 -30.53 -20.60
CA SER A 172 18.21 -29.81 -19.35
C SER A 172 18.35 -28.32 -19.63
N TYR A 173 17.69 -27.49 -18.82
CA TYR A 173 17.71 -26.03 -18.94
C TYR A 173 18.54 -25.44 -17.79
N PRO A 174 19.28 -24.34 -18.02
CA PRO A 174 19.88 -23.59 -16.92
C PRO A 174 18.77 -23.02 -16.03
N VAL A 175 19.04 -22.92 -14.73
CA VAL A 175 18.09 -22.40 -13.74
C VAL A 175 18.51 -20.99 -13.31
N LEU A 176 17.58 -20.05 -13.39
CA LEU A 176 17.69 -18.70 -12.83
C LEU A 176 16.88 -18.64 -11.55
N TYR A 177 17.53 -18.29 -10.44
CA TYR A 177 16.85 -18.03 -9.17
C TYR A 177 16.57 -16.53 -9.03
N MET A 178 15.31 -16.19 -8.80
CA MET A 178 14.86 -14.83 -8.54
C MET A 178 14.21 -14.79 -7.16
N HIS A 179 14.52 -13.75 -6.40
CA HIS A 179 13.91 -13.48 -5.10
C HIS A 179 12.77 -12.48 -5.30
N ASP A 180 11.73 -12.55 -4.44
CA ASP A 180 10.45 -11.81 -4.44
C ASP A 180 9.18 -12.68 -4.70
N GLY A 181 9.37 -13.99 -4.89
CA GLY A 181 8.29 -14.98 -4.75
C GLY A 181 7.14 -14.78 -5.75
N GLN A 182 5.90 -14.76 -5.25
CA GLN A 182 4.70 -14.59 -6.06
C GLN A 182 4.65 -13.26 -6.82
N ASN A 183 5.36 -12.23 -6.33
CA ASN A 183 5.39 -10.90 -6.94
C ASN A 183 6.10 -10.93 -8.31
N LEU A 184 6.83 -12.01 -8.64
CA LEU A 184 7.53 -12.13 -9.91
C LEU A 184 6.60 -12.45 -11.09
N PHE A 185 5.48 -13.13 -10.84
CA PHE A 185 4.71 -13.83 -11.87
C PHE A 185 3.23 -13.48 -11.97
N ASP A 186 2.63 -12.92 -10.91
CA ASP A 186 1.19 -12.66 -10.95
C ASP A 186 0.80 -11.38 -10.20
N ALA A 187 0.30 -10.40 -10.96
CA ALA A 187 -0.28 -9.19 -10.41
C ALA A 187 -1.46 -9.49 -9.48
N ALA A 188 -2.21 -10.59 -9.68
CA ALA A 188 -3.30 -10.99 -8.79
C ALA A 188 -2.82 -11.29 -7.36
N ALA A 189 -1.58 -11.77 -7.22
CA ALA A 189 -1.01 -12.13 -5.93
C ALA A 189 -0.53 -10.91 -5.12
N ALA A 190 -0.05 -9.86 -5.81
CA ALA A 190 0.72 -8.78 -5.19
C ALA A 190 0.19 -7.36 -5.47
N GLY A 191 -0.72 -7.20 -6.44
CA GLY A 191 -1.23 -5.91 -6.92
C GLY A 191 -0.36 -5.25 -8.00
N GLN A 192 0.94 -5.56 -8.03
CA GLN A 192 1.91 -5.23 -9.09
C GLN A 192 2.91 -6.39 -9.18
N GLU A 193 3.49 -6.61 -10.37
CA GLU A 193 4.44 -7.70 -10.59
C GLU A 193 5.69 -7.24 -11.36
N TRP A 194 6.71 -8.09 -11.37
CA TRP A 194 7.94 -7.88 -12.16
C TRP A 194 7.85 -8.32 -13.62
N GLN A 195 6.76 -9.00 -14.00
CA GLN A 195 6.51 -9.50 -15.35
C GLN A 195 7.58 -10.49 -15.84
N ALA A 196 8.08 -11.33 -14.93
CA ALA A 196 9.22 -12.19 -15.22
C ALA A 196 8.86 -13.29 -16.23
N ASP A 197 7.65 -13.84 -16.13
CA ASP A 197 7.12 -14.84 -17.03
C ASP A 197 6.79 -14.28 -18.42
N GLU A 198 6.25 -13.07 -18.54
CA GLU A 198 6.06 -12.43 -19.85
C GLU A 198 7.39 -12.18 -20.53
N ALA A 199 8.36 -11.61 -19.80
CA ALA A 199 9.69 -11.35 -20.34
C ALA A 199 10.38 -12.66 -20.76
N ALA A 200 10.33 -13.70 -19.93
CA ALA A 200 10.88 -15.01 -20.27
C ALA A 200 10.16 -15.61 -21.50
N GLN A 201 8.84 -15.58 -21.51
CA GLN A 201 8.02 -16.11 -22.59
C GLN A 201 8.32 -15.45 -23.94
N GLU A 202 8.46 -14.12 -23.96
CA GLU A 202 8.81 -13.35 -25.15
C GLU A 202 10.22 -13.68 -25.63
N LEU A 203 11.21 -13.61 -24.72
CA LEU A 203 12.62 -13.83 -25.05
C LEU A 203 12.94 -15.27 -25.48
N ILE A 204 12.20 -16.28 -24.98
CA ILE A 204 12.38 -17.68 -25.39
C ILE A 204 11.72 -17.97 -26.75
N LYS A 205 10.63 -17.26 -27.09
CA LYS A 205 9.91 -17.44 -28.36
C LYS A 205 10.55 -16.67 -29.53
N ALA A 206 11.32 -15.63 -29.25
CA ALA A 206 12.00 -14.78 -30.24
C ALA A 206 13.11 -15.53 -31.00
#